data_AF-A0A7S1XC51-F1
#
_entry.id   AF-A0A7S1XC51-F1
#
_cell.length_a   1.000
_cell.length_b   1.000
_cell.length_c   1.000
_cell.angle_alpha   90.00
_cell.angle_beta   90.00
_cell.angle_gamma   90.00
#
_symmetry.space_group_name_H-M   'P 1'
#
loop_
_entity.id
_entity.type
_entity.pdbx_description
1 polymer ?
#
loop_
_entity_poly.entity_id
_entity_poly.type
_entity_poly.pdbx_seq_one_letter_code
_entity_poly.pdbx_strand_id
1 'polypeptide(L)'
;QISSSLFRQMRKRRRMTYSQVADEVAKDCGCQHLSPDALEKNLRRRVYDSLNVLAALGVIVKDEKSVEWCGLEKLPWRSKSTFDAAPSSTSSLKSTHMSTTQIQDLRAELDGTSRRLTEKKTRLHKLRRRMASSSRMAARNISSVGGKPSESITCPFVIVGA
;
A
#
# COMPACT_ATOMS: atom_id res chain seq x y z
N GLN A 1 -3.51 3.70 -23.38
CA GLN A 1 -3.10 4.38 -24.63
C GLN A 1 -3.30 5.89 -24.55
N ILE A 2 -4.51 6.37 -24.23
CA ILE A 2 -4.81 7.81 -24.09
C ILE A 2 -3.95 8.51 -23.03
N SER A 3 -3.89 7.99 -21.80
CA SER A 3 -3.11 8.58 -20.70
C SER A 3 -1.61 8.65 -21.00
N SER A 4 -1.04 7.59 -21.59
CA SER A 4 0.36 7.53 -21.99
C SER A 4 0.71 8.49 -23.13
N SER A 5 -0.22 8.70 -24.07
CA SER A 5 -0.07 9.67 -25.16
C SER A 5 -0.11 11.10 -24.63
N LEU A 6 -1.13 11.41 -23.84
CA LEU A 6 -1.31 12.71 -23.20
C LEU A 6 -0.12 13.09 -22.33
N PHE A 7 0.39 12.15 -21.54
CA PHE A 7 1.60 12.33 -20.74
C PHE A 7 2.82 12.68 -21.60
N ARG A 8 3.01 11.96 -22.71
CA ARG A 8 4.14 12.20 -23.63
C ARG A 8 4.04 13.58 -24.29
N GLN A 9 2.84 13.99 -24.70
CA GLN A 9 2.62 15.27 -25.36
C GLN A 9 2.78 16.46 -24.40
N MET A 10 2.23 16.36 -23.19
CA MET A 10 2.40 17.35 -22.12
C MET A 10 3.86 17.54 -21.75
N ARG A 11 4.63 16.45 -21.67
CA ARG A 11 6.07 16.49 -21.37
C ARG A 11 6.88 17.20 -22.46
N LYS A 12 6.44 17.15 -23.72
CA LYS A 12 7.10 17.82 -24.86
C LYS A 12 6.77 19.32 -24.92
N ARG A 13 5.48 19.70 -24.87
CA ARG A 13 5.04 21.08 -25.13
C ARG A 13 4.94 21.96 -23.89
N ARG A 14 4.99 21.38 -22.68
CA ARG A 14 4.91 22.03 -21.35
C ARG A 14 3.62 22.81 -21.05
N ARG A 15 2.96 23.43 -22.04
CA ARG A 15 1.65 24.09 -21.92
C ARG A 15 0.81 23.77 -23.14
N MET A 16 -0.45 23.43 -22.95
CA MET A 16 -1.40 23.13 -24.03
C MET A 16 -2.81 23.58 -23.67
N THR A 17 -3.64 23.89 -24.66
CA THR A 17 -5.08 24.16 -24.45
C THR A 17 -5.88 22.87 -24.47
N TYR A 18 -7.06 22.88 -23.84
CA TYR A 18 -7.88 21.66 -23.74
C TYR A 18 -8.24 21.06 -25.10
N SER A 19 -8.67 21.90 -26.05
CA SER A 19 -8.99 21.49 -27.42
C SER A 19 -7.77 20.89 -28.11
N GLN A 20 -6.61 21.55 -27.98
CA GLN A 20 -5.36 21.06 -28.57
C GLN A 20 -4.93 19.71 -27.99
N VAL A 21 -5.17 19.47 -26.69
CA VAL A 21 -4.90 18.17 -26.08
C VAL A 21 -5.80 17.08 -26.68
N ALA A 22 -7.08 17.38 -26.90
CA ALA A 22 -8.00 16.42 -27.52
C ALA A 22 -7.57 16.06 -28.95
N ASP A 23 -7.21 17.06 -29.76
CA ASP A 23 -6.80 16.87 -31.15
C ASP A 23 -5.49 16.06 -31.28
N GLU A 24 -4.50 16.38 -30.45
CA GLU A 24 -3.20 15.70 -30.48
C GLU A 24 -3.32 14.24 -30.02
N VAL A 25 -4.15 13.97 -29.01
CA VAL A 25 -4.41 12.60 -28.55
C VAL A 25 -5.23 11.82 -29.58
N ALA A 26 -6.16 12.47 -30.29
CA ALA A 26 -6.93 11.84 -31.37
C ALA A 26 -6.00 11.38 -32.51
N LYS A 27 -5.01 12.23 -32.85
CA LYS A 27 -3.98 11.93 -33.84
C LYS A 27 -3.09 10.77 -33.42
N ASP A 28 -2.60 10.76 -32.19
CA ASP A 28 -1.68 9.73 -31.68
C ASP A 28 -2.36 8.36 -31.47
N CYS A 29 -3.67 8.36 -31.20
CA CYS A 29 -4.45 7.13 -31.05
C CYS A 29 -4.94 6.54 -32.39
N GLY A 30 -4.57 7.14 -33.54
CA GLY A 30 -4.92 6.61 -34.88
C GLY A 30 -6.40 6.66 -35.21
N CYS A 31 -7.18 7.47 -34.49
CA CYS A 31 -8.63 7.44 -34.53
C CYS A 31 -9.23 8.22 -35.72
N GLN A 32 -8.42 8.83 -36.58
CA GLN A 32 -8.86 9.75 -37.63
C GLN A 32 -9.88 9.14 -38.62
N HIS A 33 -9.92 7.81 -38.72
CA HIS A 33 -10.80 7.07 -39.63
C HIS A 33 -12.18 6.70 -39.06
N LEU A 34 -12.42 6.90 -37.77
CA LEU A 34 -13.69 6.56 -37.14
C LEU A 34 -14.63 7.78 -37.19
N SER A 35 -15.95 7.52 -37.24
CA SER A 35 -16.98 8.56 -37.29
C SER A 35 -16.70 9.64 -36.23
N PRO A 36 -16.52 10.92 -36.65
CA PRO A 36 -15.97 11.97 -35.79
C PRO A 36 -16.83 12.19 -34.54
N ASP A 37 -18.15 12.13 -34.65
CA ASP A 37 -19.07 12.48 -33.56
C ASP A 37 -19.06 11.52 -32.37
N ALA A 38 -18.98 10.21 -32.61
CA ALA A 38 -19.02 9.21 -31.53
C ALA A 38 -17.67 9.07 -30.84
N LEU A 39 -16.60 9.21 -31.62
CA LEU A 39 -15.23 9.09 -31.17
C LEU A 39 -14.81 10.32 -30.35
N GLU A 40 -15.16 11.52 -30.81
CA GLU A 40 -14.78 12.77 -30.15
C GLU A 40 -15.35 12.83 -28.72
N LYS A 41 -16.61 12.41 -28.53
CA LYS A 41 -17.25 12.38 -27.20
C LYS A 41 -16.55 11.42 -26.23
N ASN A 42 -16.21 10.22 -26.70
CA ASN A 42 -15.52 9.22 -25.89
C ASN A 42 -14.10 9.68 -25.55
N LEU A 43 -13.39 10.25 -26.53
CA LEU A 43 -12.03 10.73 -26.33
C LEU A 43 -12.00 11.90 -25.34
N ARG A 44 -12.86 12.90 -25.52
CA ARG A 44 -12.99 14.03 -24.59
C ARG A 44 -13.18 13.52 -23.16
N ARG A 45 -14.09 12.55 -22.94
CA ARG A 45 -14.32 11.96 -21.62
C ARG A 45 -13.06 11.33 -21.02
N ARG A 46 -12.28 10.59 -21.81
CA ARG A 46 -11.04 9.92 -21.35
C ARG A 46 -9.89 10.90 -21.11
N VAL A 47 -9.82 11.98 -21.91
CA VAL A 47 -8.86 13.07 -21.71
C VAL A 47 -9.15 13.77 -20.38
N TYR A 48 -10.43 14.03 -20.05
CA TYR A 48 -10.79 14.60 -18.74
C TYR A 48 -10.40 13.69 -17.59
N ASP A 49 -10.67 12.37 -17.66
CA ASP A 49 -10.25 11.41 -16.63
C ASP A 49 -8.73 11.45 -16.42
N SER A 50 -7.97 11.42 -17.52
CA SER A 50 -6.51 11.41 -17.49
C SER A 50 -5.96 12.70 -16.90
N LEU A 51 -6.51 13.85 -17.27
CA LEU A 51 -6.10 15.16 -16.75
C LEU A 51 -6.47 15.31 -15.28
N ASN A 52 -7.66 14.89 -14.86
CA ASN A 52 -8.07 14.98 -13.46
C ASN A 52 -7.16 14.13 -12.56
N VAL A 53 -6.81 12.92 -12.99
CA VAL A 53 -5.88 12.06 -12.25
C VAL A 53 -4.49 12.71 -12.18
N LEU A 54 -3.96 13.22 -13.30
CA LEU A 54 -2.64 13.87 -13.31
C LEU A 54 -2.60 15.16 -12.46
N ALA A 55 -3.70 15.90 -12.41
CA ALA A 55 -3.85 17.08 -11.56
C ALA A 55 -3.90 16.69 -10.07
N ALA A 56 -4.67 15.65 -9.72
CA ALA A 56 -4.72 15.13 -8.36
C ALA A 56 -3.36 14.59 -7.88
N LEU A 57 -2.57 14.03 -8.80
CA LEU A 57 -1.20 13.60 -8.53
C LEU A 57 -0.21 14.77 -8.42
N GLY A 58 -0.61 16.02 -8.71
CA GLY A 58 0.25 17.20 -8.66
C GLY A 58 1.25 17.31 -9.82
N VAL A 59 1.05 16.55 -10.91
CA VAL A 59 1.96 16.49 -12.06
C VAL A 59 1.71 17.61 -13.05
N ILE A 60 0.45 18.04 -13.13
CA ILE A 60 -0.02 19.11 -14.01
C ILE A 60 -0.87 20.09 -13.22
N VAL A 61 -0.90 21.34 -13.68
CA VAL A 61 -1.84 22.36 -13.22
C VAL A 61 -2.85 22.60 -14.32
N LYS A 62 -4.13 22.55 -13.94
CA LYS A 62 -5.25 22.85 -14.84
C LYS A 62 -5.75 24.25 -14.54
N ASP A 63 -5.85 25.04 -15.59
CA ASP A 63 -6.57 26.30 -15.64
C ASP A 63 -7.88 26.10 -16.43
N GLU A 64 -8.73 27.13 -16.51
CA GLU A 64 -10.05 27.04 -17.14
C GLU A 64 -9.97 26.65 -18.62
N LYS A 65 -8.91 27.10 -19.33
CA LYS A 65 -8.70 26.85 -20.77
C LYS A 65 -7.38 26.15 -21.10
N SER A 66 -6.46 26.06 -20.16
CA SER A 66 -5.10 25.56 -20.39
C SER A 66 -4.67 24.54 -19.35
N VAL A 67 -3.68 23.72 -19.74
CA VAL A 67 -3.05 22.77 -18.86
C VAL A 67 -1.54 22.95 -18.98
N GLU A 68 -0.88 23.06 -17.84
CA GLU A 68 0.55 23.19 -17.72
C GLU A 68 1.17 21.96 -17.07
N TRP A 69 2.30 21.53 -17.60
CA TRP A 69 3.09 20.43 -17.08
C TRP A 69 4.06 20.92 -16.00
N CYS A 70 3.83 20.50 -14.76
CA CYS A 70 4.66 20.88 -13.61
C CYS A 70 5.88 19.97 -13.42
N GLY A 71 5.80 18.72 -13.92
CA GLY A 71 6.90 17.75 -13.84
C GLY A 71 6.79 16.79 -12.67
N LEU A 72 7.48 15.66 -12.79
CA LEU A 72 7.55 14.64 -11.73
C LEU A 72 8.55 15.01 -10.63
N GLU A 73 9.52 15.90 -10.90
CA GLU A 73 10.50 16.36 -9.90
C GLU A 73 9.89 17.17 -8.76
N LYS A 74 8.77 17.87 -9.00
CA LYS A 74 8.11 18.71 -7.99
C LYS A 74 7.20 17.92 -7.06
N LEU A 75 7.08 16.61 -7.26
CA LEU A 75 6.20 15.77 -6.46
C LEU A 75 6.84 15.47 -5.10
N PRO A 76 6.12 15.73 -3.99
CA PRO A 76 6.68 15.58 -2.65
C PRO A 76 7.11 14.15 -2.34
N TRP A 77 6.46 13.15 -2.93
CA TRP A 77 6.81 11.73 -2.76
C TRP A 77 7.99 11.26 -3.64
N ARG A 78 8.40 12.05 -4.64
CA ARG A 78 9.50 11.72 -5.56
C ARG A 78 10.81 12.45 -5.22
N SER A 79 10.75 13.52 -4.42
CA SER A 79 11.96 14.13 -3.85
C SER A 79 12.63 13.12 -2.92
N LYS A 80 13.74 12.54 -3.38
CA LYS A 80 14.57 11.61 -2.60
C LYS A 80 15.41 12.33 -1.54
N SER A 81 15.16 13.61 -1.26
CA SER A 81 16.09 14.49 -0.52
C SER A 81 15.45 15.43 0.52
N THR A 82 14.14 15.42 0.77
CA THR A 82 13.56 16.38 1.72
C THR A 82 12.71 15.68 2.76
N PHE A 83 13.37 14.94 3.65
CA PHE A 83 12.79 14.55 4.94
C PHE A 83 12.83 15.70 5.97
N ASP A 84 13.53 16.81 5.68
CA ASP A 84 13.80 17.88 6.67
C ASP A 84 13.20 19.27 6.36
N ALA A 85 12.47 19.46 5.25
CA ALA A 85 11.94 20.78 4.89
C ALA A 85 10.40 20.83 5.00
N ALA A 86 9.91 21.25 6.16
CA ALA A 86 8.51 21.58 6.39
C ALA A 86 8.08 22.76 5.48
N PRO A 87 6.97 22.67 4.73
CA PRO A 87 6.47 23.80 3.97
C PRO A 87 5.73 24.77 4.91
N SER A 88 6.38 25.86 5.25
CA SER A 88 5.80 27.06 5.83
C SER A 88 4.94 27.77 4.79
N SER A 89 3.70 27.33 4.58
CA SER A 89 2.64 28.07 3.88
C SER A 89 1.27 27.51 4.24
N THR A 90 0.66 28.17 5.22
CA THR A 90 -0.72 28.02 5.72
C THR A 90 -1.73 28.22 4.58
N SER A 91 -2.53 27.22 4.21
CA SER A 91 -4.00 27.31 4.39
C SER A 91 -4.77 26.01 4.08
N SER A 92 -4.11 24.91 3.69
CA SER A 92 -4.78 23.65 3.28
C SER A 92 -4.38 22.46 4.15
N LEU A 93 -4.44 22.62 5.48
CA LEU A 93 -3.87 21.65 6.44
C LEU A 93 -4.90 20.64 7.00
N LYS A 94 -6.20 20.93 6.92
CA LYS A 94 -7.22 20.10 7.61
C LYS A 94 -7.45 18.73 6.95
N SER A 95 -7.46 18.67 5.62
CA SER A 95 -7.67 17.41 4.89
C SER A 95 -6.44 16.50 4.96
N THR A 96 -5.23 17.07 4.81
CA THR A 96 -3.98 16.33 4.87
C THR A 96 -3.69 15.79 6.27
N HIS A 97 -3.94 16.58 7.33
CA HIS A 97 -3.76 16.13 8.72
C HIS A 97 -4.67 14.93 9.06
N MET A 98 -5.94 14.95 8.62
CA MET A 98 -6.87 13.84 8.87
C MET A 98 -6.42 12.54 8.19
N SER A 99 -5.92 12.62 6.96
CA SER A 99 -5.34 11.46 6.29
C SER A 99 -4.04 10.99 6.98
N THR A 100 -3.21 11.92 7.47
CA THR A 100 -1.99 11.58 8.22
C THR A 100 -2.29 10.89 9.55
N THR A 101 -3.27 11.36 10.32
CA THR A 101 -3.69 10.72 11.59
C THR A 101 -4.25 9.34 11.34
N GLN A 102 -5.11 9.19 10.32
CA GLN A 102 -5.66 7.88 9.97
C GLN A 102 -4.57 6.86 9.60
N ILE A 103 -3.53 7.28 8.86
CA ILE A 103 -2.39 6.42 8.53
C ILE A 103 -1.60 6.04 9.79
N GLN A 104 -1.44 6.95 10.76
CA GLN A 104 -0.76 6.66 12.02
C GLN A 104 -1.56 5.66 12.87
N ASP A 105 -2.88 5.81 12.94
CA ASP A 105 -3.76 4.90 13.68
C ASP A 105 -3.72 3.48 13.08
N LEU A 106 -3.79 3.37 11.75
CA LEU A 106 -3.68 2.08 11.05
C LEU A 106 -2.32 1.41 11.28
N ARG A 107 -1.24 2.18 11.37
CA ARG A 107 0.09 1.65 11.71
C ARG A 107 0.11 1.11 13.14
N ALA A 108 -0.45 1.85 14.09
CA ALA A 108 -0.55 1.39 15.48
C ALA A 108 -1.37 0.09 15.61
N GLU A 109 -2.46 -0.03 14.84
CA GLU A 109 -3.26 -1.26 14.78
C GLU A 109 -2.46 -2.43 14.18
N LEU A 110 -1.70 -2.20 13.11
CA LEU A 110 -0.83 -3.21 12.49
C LEU A 110 0.26 -3.71 13.46
N ASP A 111 0.85 -2.81 14.25
CA ASP A 111 1.83 -3.17 15.27
C ASP A 111 1.19 -4.01 16.38
N GLY A 112 -0.01 -3.62 16.82
CA GLY A 112 -0.77 -4.36 17.83
C GLY A 112 -1.13 -5.78 17.37
N THR A 113 -1.61 -5.93 16.14
CA THR A 113 -1.93 -7.24 15.56
C THR A 113 -0.69 -8.11 15.38
N SER A 114 0.43 -7.53 14.94
CA SER A 114 1.71 -8.22 14.80
C SER A 114 2.21 -8.77 16.14
N ARG A 115 2.15 -7.98 17.21
CA ARG A 115 2.51 -8.44 18.58
C ARG A 115 1.67 -9.64 19.00
N ARG A 116 0.34 -9.56 18.87
CA ARG A 116 -0.58 -10.67 19.20
C ARG A 116 -0.27 -11.93 18.39
N LEU A 117 0.10 -11.79 17.12
CA LEU A 117 0.48 -12.91 16.28
C LEU A 117 1.78 -13.57 16.77
N THR A 118 2.78 -12.79 17.17
CA THR A 118 4.03 -13.32 17.74
C THR A 118 3.79 -14.06 19.06
N GLU A 119 2.95 -13.54 19.94
CA GLU A 119 2.55 -14.21 21.19
C GLU A 119 1.85 -15.55 20.91
N LYS A 120 0.88 -15.56 19.99
CA LYS A 120 0.21 -16.81 19.59
C LYS A 120 1.19 -17.82 19.00
N LYS A 121 2.13 -17.38 18.16
CA LYS A 121 3.18 -18.23 17.57
C LYS A 121 4.07 -18.85 18.66
N THR A 122 4.53 -18.07 19.62
CA THR A 122 5.36 -18.58 20.72
C THR A 122 4.59 -19.54 21.63
N ARG A 123 3.32 -19.25 21.93
CA ARG A 123 2.44 -20.15 22.69
C ARG A 123 2.24 -21.48 21.99
N LEU A 124 1.96 -21.48 20.68
CA LEU A 124 1.85 -22.69 19.88
C LEU A 124 3.15 -23.49 19.86
N HIS A 125 4.29 -22.82 19.73
CA HIS A 125 5.59 -23.49 19.79
C HIS A 125 5.81 -24.17 21.15
N LYS A 126 5.51 -23.49 22.27
CA LYS A 126 5.56 -24.09 23.61
C LYS A 126 4.63 -25.29 23.73
N LEU A 127 3.40 -25.19 23.22
CA LEU A 127 2.42 -26.28 23.28
C LEU A 127 2.85 -27.49 22.44
N ARG A 128 3.38 -27.26 21.23
CA ARG A 128 3.94 -28.30 20.37
C ARG A 128 5.10 -29.03 21.04
N ARG A 129 6.01 -28.29 21.70
CA ARG A 129 7.09 -28.89 22.48
C ARG A 129 6.57 -29.74 23.63
N ARG A 130 5.58 -29.25 24.40
CA ARG A 130 4.94 -29.99 25.50
C ARG A 130 4.27 -31.28 25.02
N MET A 131 3.54 -31.23 23.90
CA MET A 131 2.92 -32.43 23.33
C MET A 131 3.97 -33.45 22.87
N ALA A 132 5.02 -33.01 22.18
CA ALA A 132 6.08 -33.89 21.73
C ALA A 132 6.88 -34.52 22.90
N SER A 133 7.13 -33.77 23.99
CA SER A 133 7.73 -34.36 25.19
C SER A 133 6.80 -35.36 25.87
N SER A 134 5.51 -35.02 26.04
CA SER A 134 4.52 -35.90 26.66
C SER A 134 4.37 -37.21 25.89
N SER A 135 4.21 -37.12 24.56
CA SER A 135 4.11 -38.28 23.68
C SER A 135 5.35 -39.17 23.74
N ARG A 136 6.56 -38.58 23.75
CA ARG A 136 7.81 -39.36 23.88
C ARG A 136 7.94 -40.05 25.24
N MET A 137 7.54 -39.40 26.33
CA MET A 137 7.53 -40.02 27.66
C MET A 137 6.52 -41.16 27.74
N ALA A 138 5.30 -40.95 27.25
CA ALA A 138 4.27 -41.99 27.20
C ALA A 138 4.72 -43.20 26.37
N ALA A 139 5.30 -42.98 25.19
CA ALA A 139 5.84 -44.06 24.36
C ALA A 139 6.94 -44.86 25.08
N ARG A 140 7.88 -44.19 25.75
CA ARG A 140 8.92 -44.85 26.55
C ARG A 140 8.33 -45.67 27.71
N ASN A 141 7.36 -45.11 28.44
CA ASN A 141 6.73 -45.79 29.56
C ASN A 141 5.95 -47.03 29.11
N ILE A 142 5.30 -47.00 27.93
CA ILE A 142 4.60 -48.16 27.34
C ILE A 142 5.58 -49.29 27.00
N SER A 143 6.79 -48.96 26.50
CA SER A 143 7.82 -49.96 26.21
C SER A 143 8.53 -50.51 27.46
N SER A 144 8.51 -49.75 28.56
CA SER A 144 9.13 -50.11 29.84
C SER A 144 8.12 -50.81 30.75
N VAL A 145 7.88 -52.10 30.53
CA VAL A 145 7.00 -52.92 31.38
C VAL A 145 7.75 -53.29 32.68
N GLY A 146 7.40 -52.69 33.83
CA GLY A 146 7.85 -53.25 35.14
C GLY A 146 8.10 -52.32 36.34
N GLY A 147 7.66 -51.05 36.36
CA GLY A 147 7.88 -50.18 37.52
C GLY A 147 6.89 -50.42 38.67
N LYS A 148 7.38 -50.60 39.91
CA LYS A 148 6.52 -50.62 41.11
C LYS A 148 5.89 -49.23 41.32
N PRO A 149 4.60 -49.13 41.71
CA PRO A 149 3.92 -47.84 41.83
C PRO A 149 4.55 -46.90 42.88
N SER A 150 5.24 -47.44 43.88
CA SER A 150 5.94 -46.70 44.94
C SER A 150 7.15 -45.88 44.47
N GLU A 151 7.68 -46.16 43.27
CA GLU A 151 8.87 -45.47 42.70
C GLU A 151 8.49 -44.51 41.55
N SER A 152 7.20 -44.36 41.25
CA SER A 152 6.71 -43.58 40.11
C SER A 152 6.07 -42.26 40.54
N ILE A 153 6.35 -41.19 39.80
CA ILE A 153 5.73 -39.87 39.99
C ILE A 153 4.83 -39.58 38.79
N THR A 154 3.56 -39.27 39.04
CA THR A 154 2.57 -38.91 38.01
C THR A 154 2.50 -37.40 37.80
N CYS A 155 2.20 -36.97 36.58
CA CYS A 155 2.03 -35.56 36.23
C CYS A 155 0.62 -35.04 36.59
N PRO A 156 0.45 -33.73 36.87
CA PRO A 156 1.47 -32.68 36.95
C PRO A 156 2.12 -32.59 38.34
N PHE A 157 3.42 -32.31 38.39
CA PHE A 157 4.18 -32.06 39.63
C PHE A 157 5.22 -30.96 39.40
N VAL A 158 5.81 -30.43 40.48
CA VAL A 158 6.89 -29.44 40.44
C VAL A 158 8.05 -29.96 41.28
N ILE A 159 9.27 -29.86 40.76
CA ILE A 159 10.50 -30.18 41.51
C ILE A 159 11.06 -28.88 42.07
N VAL A 160 11.27 -28.82 43.38
CA VAL A 160 12.02 -27.75 44.04
C VAL A 160 13.36 -28.33 44.44
N GLY A 161 14.44 -27.88 43.79
CA GLY A 161 15.80 -28.24 44.20
C GLY A 161 16.23 -27.35 45.36
N ALA A 162 16.91 -27.94 46.35
CA ALA A 162 17.58 -27.22 47.43
C ALA A 162 18.89 -26.59 46.95
#